data_AF-L8GBL1-F1
#
_entry.id   AF-L8GBL1-F1
#
_cell.length_a   1.000
_cell.length_b   1.000
_cell.length_c   1.000
_cell.angle_alpha   90.00
_cell.angle_beta   90.00
_cell.angle_gamma   90.00
#
_symmetry.space_group_name_H-M   'P 1'
#
loop_
_entity.id
_entity.type
_entity.pdbx_description
1 polymer ?
#
loop_
_entity_poly.entity_id
_entity_poly.type
_entity_poly.pdbx_seq_one_letter_code
_entity_poly.pdbx_strand_id
1 'polypeptide(L)'
;MLIPTPARALSGAFCVLCLRGLRAKARGVRDHDCVWFPASSKCEYCTAPHYTCIPLPWFLDEEYRVLAATEAADPWDPAAVEATATEANRVALVAAQSIPKFRSAAERDSYEELHARHPALEAGLAQIRSSLCRLWTEQGSVPALLGEVVAAVGRLPAVAVTAMVPDHAGGRKKGGDEGGEGEGHRFGAQYGAEEDGA
;
A
#
# COMPACT_ATOMS: atom_id res chain seq x y z
N MET A 1 -17.34 16.57 14.74
CA MET A 1 -16.89 15.17 14.86
C MET A 1 -15.39 15.18 15.07
N LEU A 2 -14.91 14.55 16.15
CA LEU A 2 -13.49 14.38 16.41
C LEU A 2 -12.96 13.32 15.45
N ILE A 3 -12.04 13.68 14.57
CA ILE A 3 -11.34 12.73 13.71
C ILE A 3 -10.51 11.83 14.64
N PRO A 4 -10.71 10.51 14.64
CA PRO A 4 -9.90 9.59 15.42
C PRO A 4 -8.45 9.67 14.96
N THR A 5 -7.52 9.74 15.92
CA THR A 5 -6.08 9.63 15.69
C THR A 5 -5.80 8.36 14.88
N PRO A 6 -5.07 8.42 13.74
CA PRO A 6 -4.70 7.22 13.01
C PRO A 6 -3.94 6.25 13.94
N ALA A 7 -4.29 4.97 13.85
CA ALA A 7 -3.81 3.87 14.68
C ALA A 7 -2.34 3.48 14.41
N ARG A 8 -1.45 4.46 14.43
CA ARG A 8 -0.03 4.31 14.72
C ARG A 8 0.37 5.44 15.65
N ALA A 9 -0.23 5.42 16.84
CA ALA A 9 0.51 5.79 18.04
C ALA A 9 1.90 5.15 17.91
N LEU A 10 2.93 6.00 17.85
CA LEU A 10 4.33 5.63 17.98
C LEU A 10 4.39 4.41 18.89
N SER A 11 4.72 3.23 18.34
CA SER A 11 4.75 1.98 19.12
C SER A 11 5.55 2.26 20.39
N GLY A 12 5.24 1.61 21.52
CA GLY A 12 5.94 1.88 22.79
C GLY A 12 7.48 1.87 22.68
N ALA A 13 8.05 1.30 21.61
CA ALA A 13 9.44 1.41 21.20
C ALA A 13 9.94 2.85 20.91
N PHE A 14 9.12 3.78 20.40
CA PHE A 14 9.52 5.16 20.07
C PHE A 14 9.48 6.12 21.28
N CYS A 15 8.98 5.66 22.43
CA CYS A 15 8.94 6.44 23.67
C CYS A 15 10.16 6.23 24.58
N VAL A 16 11.25 5.64 24.07
CA VAL A 16 12.44 5.31 24.91
C VAL A 16 13.62 6.24 24.65
N LEU A 17 13.62 6.99 23.53
CA LEU A 17 14.70 7.93 23.22
C LEU A 17 14.17 9.21 22.56
N CYS A 18 14.64 10.36 23.00
CA CYS A 18 14.38 11.64 22.35
C CYS A 18 15.57 12.08 21.49
N LEU A 19 15.38 13.02 20.55
CA LEU A 19 16.45 13.49 19.67
C LEU A 19 17.65 14.08 20.44
N ARG A 20 17.40 14.67 21.62
CA ARG A 20 18.48 15.14 22.51
C ARG A 20 19.25 13.98 23.14
N GLY A 21 18.57 12.95 23.59
CA GLY A 21 19.20 11.73 24.12
C GLY A 21 20.03 11.02 23.07
N LEU A 22 19.51 10.91 21.84
CA LEU A 22 20.24 10.37 20.70
C LEU A 22 21.56 11.13 20.46
N ARG A 23 21.49 12.47 20.42
CA ARG A 23 22.68 13.32 20.26
C ARG A 23 23.67 13.20 21.41
N ALA A 24 23.20 12.91 22.61
CA ALA A 24 24.07 12.71 23.77
C ALA A 24 24.81 11.37 23.69
N LYS A 25 24.11 10.29 23.30
CA LYS A 25 24.72 8.99 23.02
C LYS A 25 25.74 9.06 21.87
N ALA A 26 25.43 9.80 20.80
CA ALA A 26 26.36 10.07 19.70
C ALA A 26 27.61 10.88 20.10
N ARG A 27 27.65 11.44 21.33
CA ARG A 27 28.83 12.10 21.90
C ARG A 27 29.54 11.23 22.95
N GLY A 28 29.19 9.95 23.04
CA GLY A 28 29.80 8.98 23.95
C GLY A 28 29.36 9.09 25.41
N VAL A 29 28.23 9.75 25.70
CA VAL A 29 27.75 9.86 27.08
C VAL A 29 26.93 8.62 27.46
N ARG A 30 27.38 7.91 28.52
CA ARG A 30 27.07 6.50 28.79
C ARG A 30 25.83 6.24 29.65
N ASP A 31 25.50 7.09 30.62
CA ASP A 31 24.38 6.91 31.55
C ASP A 31 23.09 7.57 31.04
N HIS A 32 22.56 7.10 29.92
CA HIS A 32 21.48 7.80 29.21
C HIS A 32 20.30 6.90 28.89
N ASP A 33 19.35 6.85 29.83
CA ASP A 33 18.02 6.31 29.60
C ASP A 33 17.01 7.44 29.50
N CYS A 34 16.43 7.60 28.32
CA CYS A 34 15.37 8.57 28.10
C CYS A 34 14.02 7.94 28.46
N VAL A 35 13.83 7.66 29.75
CA VAL A 35 12.55 7.12 30.25
C VAL A 35 11.47 8.21 30.13
N TRP A 36 10.43 7.94 29.34
CA TRP A 36 9.24 8.79 29.28
C TRP A 36 8.28 8.42 30.40
N PHE A 37 7.84 9.42 31.16
CA PHE A 37 6.75 9.25 32.10
C PHE A 37 5.41 9.22 31.34
N PRO A 38 4.50 8.27 31.63
CA PRO A 38 3.18 8.23 30.98
C PRO A 38 2.37 9.52 31.13
N ALA A 39 2.63 10.30 32.18
CA ALA A 39 1.97 11.57 32.47
C ALA A 39 2.71 12.81 31.93
N SER A 40 3.84 12.65 31.23
CA SER A 40 4.68 13.76 30.77
C SER A 40 4.93 13.69 29.26
N SER A 41 4.95 14.84 28.60
CA SER A 41 5.44 14.99 27.23
C SER A 41 6.97 15.08 27.13
N LYS A 42 7.68 14.86 28.25
CA LYS A 42 9.14 14.94 28.36
C LYS A 42 9.71 13.69 29.00
N CYS A 43 10.87 13.26 28.51
CA CYS A 43 11.70 12.27 29.20
C CYS A 43 12.38 12.88 30.43
N GLU A 44 12.82 12.03 31.36
CA GLU A 44 13.56 12.44 32.57
C GLU A 44 14.74 13.37 32.25
N TYR A 45 15.52 13.01 31.23
CA TYR A 45 16.66 13.81 30.77
C TYR A 45 16.30 15.23 30.32
N CYS A 46 15.16 15.41 29.63
CA CYS A 46 14.70 16.73 29.24
C CYS A 46 13.97 17.47 30.38
N THR A 47 13.52 16.75 31.41
CA THR A 47 12.76 17.30 32.53
C THR A 47 13.66 18.06 33.48
N ALA A 48 14.79 17.46 33.91
CA ALA A 48 15.72 18.08 34.86
C ALA A 48 16.23 19.48 34.44
N PRO A 49 16.65 19.70 33.18
CA PRO A 49 17.07 21.03 32.70
C PRO A 49 15.93 21.85 32.06
N HIS A 50 14.66 21.44 32.21
CA HIS A 50 13.49 22.07 31.61
C HIS A 50 13.50 22.22 30.07
N TYR A 51 14.32 21.46 29.35
CA TYR A 51 14.38 21.54 27.89
C TYR A 51 13.10 21.03 27.20
N THR A 52 12.89 21.47 25.96
CA THR A 52 11.89 20.89 25.07
C THR A 52 12.34 19.50 24.65
N CYS A 53 11.52 18.49 24.96
CA CYS A 53 11.71 17.13 24.49
C CYS A 53 11.22 17.03 23.04
N ILE A 54 12.06 16.52 22.14
CA ILE A 54 11.70 16.29 20.74
C ILE A 54 11.66 14.78 20.54
N PRO A 55 10.48 14.18 20.28
CA PRO A 55 10.39 12.75 19.98
C PRO A 55 11.21 12.42 18.74
N LEU A 56 11.71 11.19 18.65
CA LEU A 56 12.44 10.78 17.45
C LEU A 56 11.50 10.79 16.24
N PRO A 57 11.93 11.39 15.12
CA PRO A 57 11.16 11.34 13.89
C PRO A 57 10.95 9.90 13.41
N TRP A 58 9.78 9.64 12.81
CA TRP A 58 9.37 8.31 12.34
C TRP A 58 10.34 7.68 11.32
N PHE A 59 11.06 8.49 10.54
CA PHE A 59 11.98 8.00 9.51
C PHE A 59 13.28 7.41 10.08
N LEU A 60 13.51 7.51 11.39
CA LEU A 60 14.64 6.88 12.07
C LEU A 60 14.31 5.48 12.60
N ASP A 61 13.18 4.88 12.18
CA ASP A 61 12.75 3.56 12.69
C ASP A 61 13.83 2.48 12.54
N GLU A 62 14.48 2.41 11.38
CA GLU A 62 15.49 1.39 11.10
C GLU A 62 16.74 1.62 11.96
N GLU A 63 17.29 2.84 11.95
CA GLU A 63 18.48 3.21 12.71
C GLU A 63 18.23 3.07 14.21
N TYR A 64 17.02 3.36 14.66
CA TYR A 64 16.62 3.17 16.05
C TYR A 64 16.51 1.69 16.41
N ARG A 65 15.96 0.83 15.54
CA ARG A 65 15.95 -0.62 15.76
C ARG A 65 17.37 -1.18 15.87
N VAL A 66 18.29 -0.70 15.03
CA VAL A 66 19.72 -1.07 15.10
C VAL A 66 20.35 -0.61 16.41
N LEU A 67 20.10 0.64 16.82
CA LEU A 67 20.58 1.17 18.09
C LEU A 67 20.05 0.35 19.28
N ALA A 68 18.74 0.09 19.32
CA ALA A 68 18.11 -0.68 20.39
C ALA A 68 18.65 -2.12 20.46
N ALA A 69 18.88 -2.77 19.31
CA ALA A 69 19.49 -4.09 19.25
C ALA A 69 20.95 -4.07 19.75
N THR A 70 21.68 -3.00 19.46
CA THR A 70 23.07 -2.82 19.91
C THR A 70 23.13 -2.58 21.42
N GLU A 71 22.20 -1.81 21.97
CA GLU A 71 22.07 -1.59 23.41
C GLU A 71 21.69 -2.87 24.17
N ALA A 72 20.88 -3.73 23.55
CA ALA A 72 20.46 -5.01 24.13
C ALA A 72 21.48 -6.16 23.95
N ALA A 73 22.60 -5.92 23.28
CA ALA A 73 23.61 -6.95 23.00
C ALA A 73 24.39 -7.34 24.27
N ASP A 74 24.77 -8.62 24.36
CA ASP A 74 25.62 -9.19 25.41
C ASP A 74 26.82 -9.94 24.77
N PRO A 75 28.08 -9.56 25.07
CA PRO A 75 28.51 -8.48 25.95
C PRO A 75 28.16 -7.08 25.43
N TRP A 76 27.79 -6.18 26.34
CA TRP A 76 27.49 -4.79 26.02
C TRP A 76 28.76 -4.04 25.56
N ASP A 77 28.71 -3.48 24.35
CA ASP A 77 29.79 -2.66 23.78
C ASP A 77 29.39 -1.18 23.65
N PRO A 78 29.90 -0.30 24.54
CA PRO A 78 29.59 1.12 24.48
C PRO A 78 30.10 1.80 23.21
N ALA A 79 31.16 1.30 22.57
CA ALA A 79 31.69 1.88 21.33
C ALA A 79 30.74 1.59 20.15
N ALA A 80 30.15 0.39 20.11
CA ALA A 80 29.13 0.05 19.11
C ALA A 80 27.86 0.89 19.29
N VAL A 81 27.41 1.12 20.52
CA VAL A 81 26.26 2.02 20.82
C VAL A 81 26.56 3.45 20.37
N GLU A 82 27.77 3.97 20.63
CA GLU A 82 28.17 5.31 20.18
C GLU A 82 28.19 5.40 18.63
N ALA A 83 28.74 4.39 17.96
CA ALA A 83 28.81 4.34 16.51
C ALA A 83 27.42 4.30 15.85
N THR A 84 26.53 3.46 16.37
CA THR A 84 25.15 3.35 15.86
C THR A 84 24.34 4.62 16.16
N ALA A 85 24.51 5.22 17.35
CA ALA A 85 23.90 6.51 17.67
C ALA A 85 24.43 7.65 16.78
N THR A 86 25.72 7.61 16.43
CA THR A 86 26.35 8.56 15.50
C THR A 86 25.74 8.45 14.11
N GLU A 87 25.55 7.23 13.61
CA GLU A 87 24.91 7.01 12.31
C GLU A 87 23.44 7.45 12.31
N ALA A 88 22.68 7.06 13.33
CA ALA A 88 21.30 7.53 13.50
C ALA A 88 21.21 9.07 13.56
N ASN A 89 22.14 9.73 14.26
CA ASN A 89 22.21 11.19 14.29
C ASN A 89 22.61 11.79 12.93
N ARG A 90 23.49 11.12 12.15
CA ARG A 90 23.83 11.53 10.78
C ARG A 90 22.59 11.48 9.89
N VAL A 91 21.83 10.38 9.92
CA VAL A 91 20.57 10.24 9.17
C VAL A 91 19.57 11.31 9.60
N ALA A 92 19.45 11.57 10.90
CA ALA A 92 18.58 12.62 11.42
C ALA A 92 18.94 14.01 10.88
N LEU A 93 20.23 14.33 10.78
CA LEU A 93 20.71 15.60 10.23
C LEU A 93 20.48 15.72 8.73
N VAL A 94 20.71 14.65 7.96
CA VAL A 94 20.44 14.62 6.52
C VAL A 94 18.96 14.76 6.25
N ALA A 95 18.13 13.98 6.95
CA ALA A 95 16.68 14.05 6.82
C ALA A 95 16.13 15.43 7.21
N ALA A 96 16.66 16.05 8.28
CA ALA A 96 16.27 17.40 8.67
C ALA A 96 16.55 18.45 7.57
N GLN A 97 17.52 18.21 6.69
CA GLN A 97 17.81 19.08 5.56
C GLN A 97 16.88 18.81 4.36
N SER A 98 16.38 17.58 4.22
CA SER A 98 15.49 17.18 3.11
C SER A 98 14.00 17.35 3.41
N ILE A 99 13.62 17.48 4.69
CA ILE A 99 12.21 17.64 5.09
C ILE A 99 11.70 19.02 4.64
N PRO A 100 10.55 19.08 3.92
CA PRO A 100 9.90 20.34 3.59
C PRO A 100 9.61 21.18 4.83
N LYS A 101 9.72 22.50 4.69
CA LYS A 101 9.29 23.42 5.75
C LYS A 101 7.77 23.47 5.77
N PHE A 102 7.17 22.93 6.82
CA PHE A 102 5.73 22.99 7.05
C PHE A 102 5.31 24.34 7.63
N ARG A 103 4.21 24.89 7.13
CA ARG A 103 3.60 26.14 7.61
C ARG A 103 2.68 25.92 8.81
N SER A 104 2.28 24.67 9.06
CA SER A 104 1.39 24.31 10.16
C SER A 104 1.62 22.86 10.61
N ALA A 105 1.13 22.52 11.80
CA ALA A 105 1.10 21.14 12.28
C ALA A 105 0.27 20.23 11.37
N ALA A 106 -0.89 20.69 10.87
CA ALA A 106 -1.75 19.93 9.98
C ALA A 106 -1.07 19.54 8.65
N GLU A 107 -0.24 20.42 8.11
CA GLU A 107 0.55 20.15 6.90
C GLU A 107 1.60 19.07 7.15
N ARG A 108 2.31 19.15 8.28
CA ARG A 108 3.25 18.11 8.71
C ARG A 108 2.54 16.77 8.90
N ASP A 109 1.41 16.76 9.60
CA ASP A 109 0.68 15.53 9.89
C ASP A 109 0.15 14.89 8.59
N SER A 110 -0.28 15.70 7.61
CA SER A 110 -0.67 15.22 6.27
C SER A 110 0.52 14.60 5.51
N TYR A 111 1.70 15.22 5.60
CA TYR A 111 2.93 14.68 5.02
C TYR A 111 3.32 13.35 5.66
N GLU A 112 3.24 13.24 6.98
CA GLU A 112 3.50 12.00 7.72
C GLU A 112 2.51 10.89 7.33
N GLU A 113 1.22 11.21 7.18
CA GLU A 113 0.19 10.27 6.71
C GLU A 113 0.47 9.78 5.30
N LEU A 114 0.87 10.67 4.39
CA LEU A 114 1.24 10.33 3.02
C LEU A 114 2.46 9.40 2.98
N HIS A 115 3.50 9.71 3.77
CA HIS A 115 4.68 8.87 3.88
C HIS A 115 4.37 7.50 4.48
N ALA A 116 3.52 7.43 5.50
CA ALA A 116 3.12 6.16 6.11
C ALA A 116 2.39 5.23 5.13
N ARG A 117 1.69 5.79 4.14
CA ARG A 117 1.00 5.04 3.07
C ARG A 117 1.91 4.67 1.90
N HIS A 118 3.02 5.37 1.71
CA HIS A 118 3.90 5.20 0.56
C HIS A 118 4.37 3.75 0.34
N PRO A 119 4.83 2.99 1.36
CA PRO A 119 5.26 1.60 1.14
C PRO A 119 4.14 0.69 0.65
N ALA A 120 2.90 0.91 1.11
CA ALA A 120 1.75 0.12 0.66
C ALA A 120 1.39 0.42 -0.80
N LEU A 121 1.52 1.69 -1.21
CA LEU A 121 1.35 2.10 -2.61
C LEU A 121 2.42 1.47 -3.50
N GLU A 122 3.69 1.51 -3.08
CA GLU A 122 4.80 0.88 -3.82
C GLU A 122 4.61 -0.63 -3.95
N ALA A 123 4.21 -1.31 -2.87
CA ALA A 123 3.90 -2.73 -2.90
C ALA A 123 2.75 -3.06 -3.86
N GLY A 124 1.67 -2.27 -3.85
CA GLY A 124 0.55 -2.41 -4.78
C GLY A 124 0.98 -2.22 -6.25
N LEU A 125 1.78 -1.19 -6.53
CA LEU A 125 2.33 -0.96 -7.87
C LEU A 125 3.25 -2.10 -8.33
N ALA A 126 4.09 -2.63 -7.44
CA ALA A 126 4.93 -3.79 -7.75
C ALA A 126 4.08 -5.03 -8.08
N GLN A 127 2.98 -5.25 -7.35
CA GLN A 127 2.05 -6.34 -7.60
C GLN A 127 1.33 -6.19 -8.96
N ILE A 128 0.88 -4.98 -9.29
CA ILE A 128 0.27 -4.68 -10.60
C ILE A 128 1.28 -4.96 -11.72
N ARG A 129 2.52 -4.47 -11.60
CA ARG A 129 3.57 -4.72 -12.58
C ARG A 129 3.85 -6.21 -12.77
N SER A 130 3.93 -6.96 -11.69
CA SER A 130 4.11 -8.42 -11.72
C SER A 130 2.94 -9.11 -12.44
N SER A 131 1.71 -8.73 -12.11
CA SER A 131 0.50 -9.26 -12.74
C SER A 131 0.45 -8.96 -14.23
N LEU A 132 0.81 -7.73 -14.64
CA LEU A 132 0.90 -7.34 -16.05
C LEU A 132 1.99 -8.13 -16.78
N CYS A 133 3.16 -8.34 -16.18
CA CYS A 133 4.22 -9.17 -16.79
C CYS A 133 3.74 -10.61 -17.01
N ARG A 134 3.04 -11.18 -16.02
CA ARG A 134 2.48 -12.53 -16.11
C ARG A 134 1.40 -12.62 -17.20
N LEU A 135 0.46 -11.67 -17.23
CA LEU A 135 -0.55 -11.59 -18.27
C LEU A 135 0.05 -11.46 -19.67
N TRP A 136 1.14 -10.72 -19.83
CA TRP A 136 1.83 -10.59 -21.11
C TRP A 136 2.45 -11.92 -21.56
N THR A 137 3.08 -12.65 -20.63
CA THR A 137 3.63 -13.98 -20.94
C THR A 137 2.55 -15.02 -21.25
N GLU A 138 1.40 -14.93 -20.57
CA GLU A 138 0.24 -15.80 -20.81
C GLU A 138 -0.48 -15.43 -22.12
N GLN A 139 -0.64 -14.16 -22.47
CA GLN A 139 -1.17 -13.76 -23.78
C GLN A 139 -0.23 -14.07 -24.94
N GLY A 140 1.10 -14.12 -24.72
CA GLY A 140 2.04 -14.57 -25.74
C GLY A 140 1.83 -16.03 -26.17
N SER A 141 1.24 -16.87 -25.30
CA SER A 141 0.96 -18.28 -25.59
C SER A 141 -0.45 -18.54 -26.11
N VAL A 142 -1.42 -17.65 -25.83
CA VAL A 142 -2.83 -17.81 -26.24
C VAL A 142 -3.02 -17.88 -27.78
N PRO A 143 -2.40 -17.02 -28.62
CA PRO A 143 -2.48 -17.15 -30.07
C PRO A 143 -1.84 -18.44 -30.60
N ALA A 144 -0.75 -18.91 -29.99
CA ALA A 144 -0.08 -20.14 -30.38
C ALA A 144 -0.94 -21.37 -30.07
N LEU A 145 -1.54 -21.42 -28.88
CA LEU A 145 -2.48 -22.46 -28.46
C LEU A 145 -3.77 -22.45 -29.31
N LEU A 146 -4.29 -21.27 -29.64
CA LEU A 146 -5.41 -21.15 -30.58
C LEU A 146 -5.05 -21.67 -31.98
N GLY A 147 -3.85 -21.39 -32.47
CA GLY A 147 -3.34 -21.94 -33.73
C GLY A 147 -3.24 -23.47 -33.71
N GLU A 148 -2.74 -24.06 -32.62
CA GLU A 148 -2.69 -25.51 -32.43
C GLU A 148 -4.09 -26.14 -32.37
N VAL A 149 -5.03 -25.53 -31.64
CA VAL A 149 -6.42 -26.00 -31.54
C VAL A 149 -7.11 -25.93 -32.90
N VAL A 150 -6.98 -24.82 -33.63
CA VAL A 150 -7.54 -24.68 -34.99
C VAL A 150 -6.94 -25.73 -35.94
N ALA A 151 -5.63 -25.96 -35.86
CA ALA A 151 -4.96 -26.99 -36.67
C ALA A 151 -5.35 -28.42 -36.27
N ALA A 152 -5.67 -28.68 -35.00
CA ALA A 152 -6.18 -29.96 -34.54
C ALA A 152 -7.63 -30.19 -34.99
N VAL A 153 -8.49 -29.17 -34.90
CA VAL A 153 -9.88 -29.21 -35.38
C VAL A 153 -9.94 -29.41 -36.89
N GLY A 154 -9.08 -28.72 -37.66
CA GLY A 154 -8.97 -28.90 -39.12
C GLY A 154 -8.44 -30.27 -39.57
N ARG A 155 -7.91 -31.07 -38.63
CA ARG A 155 -7.46 -32.45 -38.86
C ARG A 155 -8.46 -33.51 -38.41
N LEU A 156 -9.60 -33.12 -37.85
CA LEU A 156 -10.67 -34.04 -37.53
C LEU A 156 -11.29 -34.57 -38.84
N PRO A 157 -11.47 -35.91 -38.99
CA PRO A 157 -12.19 -36.46 -40.12
C PRO A 157 -13.62 -35.89 -40.15
N ALA A 158 -14.09 -35.46 -41.32
CA ALA A 158 -15.48 -35.10 -41.52
C ALA A 158 -16.34 -36.37 -41.40
N VAL A 159 -16.76 -36.69 -40.17
CA VAL A 159 -17.82 -37.68 -39.96
C VAL A 159 -19.11 -37.04 -40.43
N ALA A 160 -19.59 -37.48 -41.59
CA ALA A 160 -20.90 -37.10 -42.10
C ALA A 160 -21.97 -37.55 -41.11
N VAL A 161 -22.48 -36.60 -40.31
CA VAL A 161 -23.72 -36.81 -39.55
C VAL A 161 -24.85 -36.82 -40.57
N THR A 162 -25.19 -38.01 -41.05
CA THR A 162 -26.42 -38.22 -41.82
C THR A 162 -27.59 -38.10 -40.86
N ALA A 163 -28.16 -36.89 -40.76
CA ALA A 163 -29.51 -36.73 -40.22
C ALA A 163 -30.48 -37.42 -41.19
N MET A 164 -31.03 -38.57 -40.81
CA MET A 164 -32.16 -39.14 -41.52
C MET A 164 -33.40 -38.29 -41.21
N VAL A 165 -33.82 -37.51 -42.20
CA VAL A 165 -35.14 -36.88 -42.25
C VAL A 165 -36.13 -37.96 -42.72
N PRO A 166 -37.22 -38.25 -41.99
CA PRO A 166 -38.31 -39.03 -42.56
C PRO A 166 -39.12 -38.13 -43.49
N ASP A 167 -39.16 -38.56 -44.74
CA ASP A 167 -39.83 -37.93 -45.86
C ASP A 167 -41.30 -38.39 -45.91
N HIS A 168 -42.28 -37.49 -45.69
CA HIS A 168 -43.68 -37.73 -46.05
C HIS A 168 -44.29 -36.49 -46.68
N ALA A 169 -44.39 -36.56 -48.00
CA ALA A 169 -45.16 -35.68 -48.86
C ALA A 169 -46.68 -35.84 -48.63
N GLY A 170 -47.39 -34.70 -48.64
CA GLY A 170 -48.80 -34.65 -49.05
C GLY A 170 -49.70 -33.85 -48.11
N GLY A 171 -50.25 -32.74 -48.62
CA GLY A 171 -51.47 -32.17 -48.04
C GLY A 171 -51.59 -30.66 -48.06
N ARG A 172 -51.94 -30.11 -49.22
CA ARG A 172 -52.45 -28.75 -49.40
C ARG A 172 -53.75 -28.52 -48.60
N LYS A 173 -53.81 -27.56 -47.66
CA LYS A 173 -54.99 -26.69 -47.48
C LYS A 173 -54.70 -25.40 -46.71
N LYS A 174 -55.50 -24.40 -47.09
CA LYS A 174 -55.49 -22.95 -46.88
C LYS A 174 -56.07 -22.53 -45.51
N GLY A 175 -55.55 -21.44 -44.96
CA GLY A 175 -56.05 -20.66 -43.80
C GLY A 175 -54.82 -20.08 -43.10
N GLY A 176 -54.57 -18.77 -43.04
CA GLY A 176 -55.46 -17.69 -42.68
C GLY A 176 -55.12 -17.27 -41.25
N ASP A 177 -54.85 -15.97 -41.08
CA ASP A 177 -54.83 -15.18 -39.84
C ASP A 177 -53.52 -14.93 -39.09
N GLU A 178 -53.14 -13.64 -39.18
CA GLU A 178 -52.84 -12.67 -38.11
C GLU A 178 -51.92 -13.03 -36.93
N GLY A 179 -51.00 -12.08 -36.68
CA GLY A 179 -50.72 -11.62 -35.32
C GLY A 179 -49.27 -11.77 -34.87
N GLY A 180 -48.67 -10.66 -34.45
CA GLY A 180 -47.56 -10.71 -33.49
C GLY A 180 -46.41 -9.76 -33.79
N GLU A 181 -46.63 -8.47 -33.51
CA GLU A 181 -45.60 -7.48 -33.28
C GLU A 181 -44.67 -7.95 -32.15
N GLY A 182 -43.34 -7.81 -32.34
CA GLY A 182 -42.32 -8.16 -31.36
C GLY A 182 -41.28 -7.05 -31.27
N GLU A 183 -41.38 -6.28 -30.20
CA GLU A 183 -40.74 -5.00 -29.94
C GLU A 183 -39.20 -5.01 -29.98
N GLY A 184 -38.65 -3.97 -30.61
CA GLY A 184 -37.25 -3.57 -30.45
C GLY A 184 -37.04 -2.87 -29.11
N HIS A 185 -36.26 -3.50 -28.23
CA HIS A 185 -35.85 -2.90 -26.96
C HIS A 185 -34.70 -1.91 -27.20
N ARG A 186 -35.07 -0.64 -27.39
CA ARG A 186 -34.14 0.50 -27.43
C ARG A 186 -33.81 0.90 -25.99
N PHE A 187 -32.56 0.68 -25.59
CA PHE A 187 -31.99 1.14 -24.31
C PHE A 187 -32.18 2.66 -24.14
N GLY A 188 -32.88 3.06 -23.08
CA GLY A 188 -32.99 4.43 -22.62
C GLY A 188 -31.86 4.76 -21.65
N ALA A 189 -31.01 5.73 -22.02
CA ALA A 189 -30.13 6.43 -21.10
C ALA A 189 -30.83 7.74 -20.71
N GLN A 190 -31.21 7.88 -19.44
CA GLN A 190 -31.52 9.17 -18.84
C GLN A 190 -30.67 9.28 -17.57
N TYR A 191 -29.66 10.14 -17.62
CA TYR A 191 -28.98 10.64 -16.44
C TYR A 191 -29.77 11.86 -15.96
N GLY A 192 -30.38 11.74 -14.77
CA GLY A 192 -30.88 12.88 -14.03
C GLY A 192 -29.69 13.64 -13.44
N ALA A 193 -29.58 14.91 -13.80
CA ALA A 193 -28.83 15.88 -13.00
C ALA A 193 -29.84 16.49 -12.01
N GLU A 194 -29.67 16.18 -10.73
CA GLU A 194 -30.28 16.96 -9.67
C GLU A 194 -29.17 17.70 -8.93
N GLU A 195 -29.37 19.01 -8.92
CA GLU A 195 -28.68 20.02 -8.12
C GLU A 195 -29.01 19.82 -6.64
N ASP A 196 -28.08 20.17 -5.75
CA ASP A 196 -28.34 21.08 -4.63
C ASP A 196 -27.22 21.06 -3.58
N GLY A 197 -26.94 22.24 -3.04
CA GLY A 197 -26.13 22.37 -1.82
C GLY A 197 -25.60 23.78 -1.61
N ALA A 198 -26.49 24.65 -1.13
CA ALA A 198 -26.28 26.04 -0.71
C ALA A 198 -25.14 26.27 0.30
#